data_AF-A0A2D4GDU9-F1
#
_entry.id   AF-A0A2D4GDU9-F1
#
_cell.length_a   1.000
_cell.length_b   1.000
_cell.length_c   1.000
_cell.angle_alpha   90.00
_cell.angle_beta   90.00
_cell.angle_gamma   90.00
#
_symmetry.space_group_name_H-M   'P 1'
#
loop_
_entity.id
_entity.type
_entity.pdbx_description
1 polymer ?
#
loop_
_entity_poly.entity_id
_entity_poly.type
_entity_poly.pdbx_seq_one_letter_code
_entity_poly.pdbx_strand_id
1 'polypeptide(L)'
;SGQLELALKLARDQSYRDFYNHTEYPVRRYLREPLYFQVELLHSQDPQLELFLENCWATAKSDRNSFPQWHIVVSRCENTEDSHQTIFHDVPNTSVPFPTHLKRFEVKMFTFVVNSQAVEGEIYFHCST
;
A
#
# COMPACT_ATOMS: atom_id res chain seq x y z
N SER A 1 24.31 13.09 -1.63
CA SER A 1 22.87 12.91 -1.32
C SER A 1 22.63 11.42 -1.15
N GLY A 2 22.16 10.99 0.02
CA GLY A 2 21.83 9.57 0.26
C GLY A 2 20.44 9.26 -0.28
N GLN A 3 20.29 8.15 -1.00
CA GLN A 3 19.00 7.67 -1.47
C GLN A 3 18.41 6.77 -0.38
N LEU A 4 17.24 7.14 0.12
CA LEU A 4 16.47 6.29 1.04
C LEU A 4 15.75 5.23 0.20
N GLU A 5 15.86 3.97 0.62
CA GLU A 5 15.21 2.83 -0.03
C GLU A 5 13.95 2.44 0.72
N LEU A 6 12.89 2.09 0.00
CA LEU A 6 11.57 1.80 0.56
C LEU A 6 11.09 0.45 0.07
N ALA A 7 10.39 -0.29 0.93
CA ALA A 7 9.68 -1.51 0.56
C ALA A 7 8.17 -1.34 0.79
N LEU A 8 7.37 -1.69 -0.21
CA LEU A 8 5.92 -1.90 -0.07
C LEU A 8 5.67 -3.40 0.14
N LYS A 9 5.16 -3.77 1.32
CA LYS A 9 4.91 -5.15 1.73
C LYS A 9 3.40 -5.37 1.95
N LEU A 10 2.92 -6.59 1.67
CA LEU A 10 1.55 -6.99 1.94
C LEU A 10 1.53 -7.99 3.10
N ALA A 11 0.94 -7.60 4.23
CA ALA A 11 0.72 -8.47 5.38
C ALA A 11 -0.41 -9.47 5.10
N ARG A 12 -0.33 -10.64 5.74
CA ARG A 12 -1.38 -11.68 5.62
C ARG A 12 -2.68 -11.25 6.29
N ASP A 13 -2.59 -10.47 7.36
CA ASP A 13 -3.71 -9.97 8.15
C ASP A 13 -3.36 -8.64 8.86
N GLN A 14 -4.33 -8.09 9.61
CA GLN A 14 -4.21 -6.83 10.35
C GLN A 14 -3.15 -6.86 11.47
N SER A 15 -2.57 -8.01 11.82
CA SER A 15 -1.53 -8.07 12.84
C SER A 15 -0.18 -7.53 12.36
N TYR A 16 0.04 -7.47 11.04
CA TYR A 16 1.32 -7.08 10.43
C TYR A 16 2.53 -7.86 10.95
N ARG A 17 2.33 -9.14 11.32
CA ARG A 17 3.39 -10.03 11.83
C ARG A 17 4.01 -10.92 10.75
N ASP A 18 3.25 -11.22 9.70
CA ASP A 18 3.67 -12.07 8.60
C ASP A 18 3.26 -11.43 7.27
N PHE A 19 4.14 -11.57 6.27
CA PHE A 19 4.06 -10.88 4.99
C PHE A 19 4.22 -11.87 3.85
N TYR A 20 3.52 -11.60 2.75
CA TYR A 20 3.71 -12.35 1.51
C TYR A 20 5.10 -12.11 0.93
N ASN A 21 5.75 -13.19 0.50
CA ASN A 21 7.02 -13.11 -0.21
C ASN A 21 6.81 -12.99 -1.73
N HIS A 22 7.86 -12.62 -2.47
CA HIS A 22 7.80 -12.43 -3.93
C HIS A 22 7.31 -13.66 -4.72
N THR A 23 7.57 -14.89 -4.23
CA THR A 23 7.15 -16.14 -4.90
C THR A 23 5.68 -16.49 -4.67
N GLU A 24 5.02 -15.82 -3.72
CA GLU A 24 3.59 -16.02 -3.41
C GLU A 24 2.67 -15.09 -4.22
N TYR A 25 3.23 -14.18 -5.02
CA TYR A 25 2.45 -13.34 -5.92
C TYR A 25 2.08 -14.08 -7.22
N PRO A 26 0.91 -13.78 -7.82
CA PRO A 26 -0.10 -12.81 -7.36
C PRO A 26 -0.95 -13.35 -6.20
N VAL A 27 -1.22 -12.49 -5.21
CA VAL A 27 -2.09 -12.82 -4.07
C VAL A 27 -3.56 -12.70 -4.49
N ARG A 28 -4.34 -13.76 -4.26
CA ARG A 28 -5.78 -13.79 -4.55
C ARG A 28 -6.60 -13.32 -3.36
N ARG A 29 -7.54 -12.42 -3.60
CA ARG A 29 -8.53 -11.92 -2.65
C ARG A 29 -9.87 -11.69 -3.33
N TYR A 30 -10.95 -11.84 -2.57
CA TYR A 30 -12.29 -11.49 -3.05
C TYR A 30 -12.50 -9.98 -2.98
N LEU A 31 -13.40 -9.46 -3.81
CA LEU A 31 -13.78 -8.05 -3.75
C LEU A 31 -14.24 -7.68 -2.33
N ARG A 32 -13.85 -6.49 -1.89
CA ARG A 32 -14.09 -5.92 -0.55
C ARG A 32 -13.32 -6.59 0.60
N GLU A 33 -12.60 -7.67 0.37
CA GLU A 33 -11.68 -8.17 1.40
C GLU A 33 -10.53 -7.18 1.60
N PRO A 34 -10.07 -6.98 2.85
CA PRO A 34 -8.96 -6.07 3.13
C PRO A 34 -7.62 -6.64 2.65
N LEU A 35 -6.82 -5.75 2.07
CA LEU A 35 -5.40 -5.90 1.82
C LEU A 35 -4.64 -5.02 2.79
N TYR A 36 -3.74 -5.59 3.59
CA TYR A 36 -3.01 -4.89 4.66
C TYR A 36 -1.59 -4.54 4.21
N PHE A 37 -1.37 -3.30 3.81
CA PHE A 37 -0.08 -2.85 3.31
C PHE A 37 0.79 -2.20 4.40
N GLN A 38 2.09 -2.46 4.35
CA GLN A 38 3.10 -1.75 5.12
C GLN A 38 4.14 -1.18 4.16
N VAL A 39 4.38 0.13 4.24
CA VAL A 39 5.56 0.76 3.65
C VAL A 39 6.60 0.93 4.73
N GLU A 40 7.83 0.55 4.41
CA GLU A 40 8.96 0.51 5.34
C GLU A 40 10.17 1.18 4.74
N LEU A 41 10.79 2.07 5.53
CA LEU A 41 12.11 2.61 5.25
C LEU A 41 13.18 1.55 5.51
N LEU A 42 13.96 1.22 4.49
CA LEU A 42 15.02 0.23 4.57
C LEU A 42 16.34 0.88 4.98
N HIS A 43 17.17 0.11 5.69
CA HIS A 43 18.58 0.40 6.01
C HIS A 43 18.88 1.60 6.92
N SER A 44 17.93 2.51 7.15
CA SER A 44 18.10 3.60 8.10
C SER A 44 17.83 3.15 9.54
N GLN A 45 18.61 3.67 10.48
CA GLN A 45 18.39 3.52 11.92
C GLN A 45 18.33 4.88 12.63
N ASP A 46 18.16 5.96 11.85
CA ASP A 46 18.04 7.30 12.41
C ASP A 46 16.65 7.48 13.05
N PRO A 47 16.55 7.61 14.38
CA PRO A 47 15.26 7.75 15.06
C PRO A 47 14.57 9.09 14.79
N GLN A 48 15.26 10.07 14.17
CA GLN A 48 14.66 11.35 13.79
C GLN A 48 13.90 11.29 12.45
N LEU A 49 14.06 10.21 11.68
CA LEU A 49 13.32 10.05 10.44
C LEU A 49 11.88 9.62 10.70
N GLU A 50 10.97 10.24 9.95
CA GLU A 50 9.58 9.85 9.87
C GLU A 50 9.20 9.63 8.41
N LEU A 51 8.59 8.48 8.13
CA LEU A 51 8.08 8.12 6.83
C LEU A 51 6.69 8.73 6.63
N PHE A 52 6.48 9.44 5.52
CA PHE A 52 5.16 9.89 5.08
C PHE A 52 4.85 9.28 3.72
N LEU A 53 3.60 8.88 3.49
CA LEU A 53 3.14 8.42 2.18
C LEU A 53 2.55 9.62 1.45
N GLU A 54 3.20 10.11 0.40
CA GLU A 54 2.67 11.26 -0.34
C GLU A 54 1.47 10.82 -1.21
N ASN A 55 1.64 9.78 -2.02
CA ASN A 55 0.55 9.23 -2.84
C ASN A 55 0.66 7.71 -2.95
N CYS A 56 -0.49 7.02 -3.03
CA CYS A 56 -0.57 5.62 -3.39
C CYS A 56 -1.69 5.43 -4.41
N TRP A 57 -1.46 4.57 -5.39
CA TRP A 57 -2.43 4.28 -6.44
C TRP A 57 -2.28 2.86 -6.95
N ALA A 58 -3.30 2.39 -7.64
CA ALA A 58 -3.26 1.12 -8.34
C ALA A 58 -3.37 1.31 -9.85
N THR A 59 -2.89 0.31 -10.59
CA THR A 59 -3.01 0.20 -12.05
C THR A 59 -3.44 -1.20 -12.46
N ALA A 60 -4.05 -1.32 -13.64
CA ALA A 60 -4.41 -2.62 -14.24
C ALA A 60 -3.24 -3.32 -14.95
N LYS A 61 -2.07 -2.67 -15.02
CA LYS A 61 -0.82 -3.22 -15.59
C LYS A 61 0.35 -2.88 -14.68
N SER A 62 1.44 -3.62 -14.79
CA SER A 62 2.63 -3.43 -13.95
C SER A 62 3.29 -2.06 -14.08
N ASP A 63 3.13 -1.38 -15.22
CA ASP A 63 3.60 -0.01 -15.41
C ASP A 63 2.80 0.95 -14.51
N ARG A 64 3.51 1.61 -13.59
CA ARG A 64 2.95 2.59 -12.64
C ARG A 64 2.26 3.77 -13.33
N ASN A 65 2.62 4.09 -14.58
CA ASN A 65 2.03 5.19 -15.34
C ASN A 65 0.88 4.73 -16.25
N SER A 66 0.55 3.44 -16.26
CA SER A 66 -0.52 2.91 -17.11
C SER A 66 -1.91 3.37 -16.65
N PHE A 67 -2.85 3.36 -17.60
CA PHE A 67 -4.27 3.59 -17.36
C PHE A 67 -5.02 2.25 -17.35
N PRO A 68 -6.10 2.08 -16.56
CA PRO A 68 -6.64 3.02 -15.56
C PRO A 68 -5.79 3.15 -14.30
N GLN A 69 -5.93 4.30 -13.61
CA GLN A 69 -5.37 4.54 -12.28
C GLN A 69 -6.48 4.69 -11.25
N TRP A 70 -6.28 4.15 -10.05
CA TRP A 70 -7.16 4.36 -8.90
C TRP A 70 -6.37 4.94 -7.74
N HIS A 71 -6.73 6.13 -7.27
CA HIS A 71 -6.01 6.81 -6.19
C HIS A 71 -6.51 6.33 -4.82
N ILE A 72 -5.56 5.92 -3.98
CA ILE A 72 -5.79 5.29 -2.67
C ILE A 72 -5.41 6.25 -1.55
N VAL A 73 -4.26 6.92 -1.72
CA VAL A 73 -3.76 7.99 -0.87
C VAL A 73 -3.39 9.16 -1.79
N VAL A 74 -3.84 10.37 -1.43
CA VAL A 74 -3.58 11.61 -2.16
C VAL A 74 -3.07 12.66 -1.18
N SER A 75 -1.88 13.20 -1.43
CA SER A 75 -1.25 14.22 -0.59
C SER A 75 -1.29 13.88 0.91
N ARG A 76 -0.86 12.67 1.24
CA ARG A 76 -0.78 12.10 2.61
C ARG A 76 -2.09 11.71 3.27
N CYS A 77 -3.23 11.99 2.66
CA CYS A 77 -4.54 11.63 3.20
C CYS A 77 -5.21 10.51 2.39
N GLU A 78 -6.16 9.83 3.01
CA GLU A 78 -7.07 8.92 2.31
C GLU A 78 -7.81 9.65 1.19
N ASN A 79 -8.06 8.96 0.08
CA ASN A 79 -8.87 9.53 -0.99
C ASN A 79 -10.35 9.55 -0.56
N THR A 80 -10.86 10.72 -0.17
CA THR A 80 -12.23 10.88 0.33
C THR A 80 -13.31 10.65 -0.72
N GLU A 81 -12.95 10.72 -2.00
CA GLU A 81 -13.85 10.43 -3.13
C GLU A 81 -14.05 8.92 -3.34
N ASP A 82 -13.27 8.07 -2.69
CA ASP A 82 -13.45 6.61 -2.73
C ASP A 82 -14.56 6.18 -1.76
N SER A 83 -15.51 5.39 -2.25
CA SER A 83 -16.54 4.71 -1.46
C SER A 83 -15.98 3.79 -0.37
N HIS A 84 -14.79 3.21 -0.57
CA HIS A 84 -14.10 2.35 0.38
C HIS A 84 -12.74 2.96 0.71
N GLN A 85 -12.79 4.06 1.45
CA GLN A 85 -11.60 4.81 1.84
C GLN A 85 -10.55 3.93 2.51
N THR A 86 -9.29 4.26 2.21
CA THR A 86 -8.12 3.71 2.88
C THR A 86 -8.19 3.97 4.38
N ILE A 87 -7.90 2.96 5.19
CA ILE A 87 -7.81 3.11 6.64
C ILE A 87 -6.35 2.98 7.05
N PHE A 88 -5.80 4.03 7.66
CA PHE A 88 -4.47 3.97 8.26
C PHE A 88 -4.52 3.23 9.59
N HIS A 89 -3.51 2.41 9.85
CA HIS A 89 -3.34 1.68 11.10
C HIS A 89 -2.13 2.22 11.86
N ASP A 90 -2.28 2.38 13.17
CA ASP A 90 -1.17 2.80 14.02
C ASP A 90 -0.05 1.76 14.05
N VAL A 91 1.18 2.25 14.22
CA VAL A 91 2.37 1.42 14.47
C VAL A 91 2.74 1.63 15.94
N PRO A 92 2.41 0.69 16.85
CA PRO A 92 2.69 0.87 18.26
C PRO A 92 4.20 0.95 18.51
N ASN A 93 4.61 1.87 19.40
CA ASN A 93 6.03 2.07 19.75
C ASN A 93 6.72 0.82 20.34
N THR A 94 5.93 -0.15 20.81
CA THR A 94 6.43 -1.41 21.37
C THR A 94 6.56 -2.53 20.34
N SER A 95 6.10 -2.32 19.09
CA SER A 95 6.05 -3.38 18.09
C SER A 95 7.35 -3.57 17.32
N VAL A 96 8.11 -2.50 17.11
CA VAL A 96 9.39 -2.49 16.37
C VAL A 96 10.32 -1.39 16.91
N PRO A 97 11.64 -1.45 16.69
CA PRO A 97 12.58 -0.43 17.16
C PRO A 97 12.36 0.98 16.59
N PHE A 98 11.92 1.09 15.33
CA PHE A 98 11.72 2.37 14.63
C PHE A 98 10.29 2.46 14.08
N PRO A 99 9.28 2.72 14.92
CA PRO A 99 7.87 2.76 14.50
C PRO A 99 7.59 3.88 13.48
N THR A 100 8.31 5.00 13.55
CA THR A 100 8.18 6.13 12.61
C THR A 100 8.71 5.82 11.21
N HIS A 101 9.45 4.73 11.03
CA HIS A 101 9.94 4.25 9.72
C HIS A 101 8.90 3.43 8.97
N LEU A 102 7.75 3.18 9.59
CA LEU A 102 6.67 2.36 9.04
C LEU A 102 5.41 3.19 8.85
N LYS A 103 4.68 2.93 7.76
CA LYS A 103 3.28 3.33 7.61
C LYS A 103 2.46 2.12 7.22
N ARG A 104 1.35 1.91 7.92
CA ARG A 104 0.42 0.79 7.71
C ARG A 104 -0.92 1.33 7.28
N PHE A 105 -1.53 0.68 6.30
CA PHE A 105 -2.85 1.02 5.82
C PHE A 105 -3.53 -0.19 5.22
N GLU A 106 -4.85 -0.21 5.22
CA GLU A 106 -5.62 -1.20 4.48
C GLU A 106 -6.36 -0.58 3.30
N VAL A 107 -6.49 -1.39 2.25
CA VAL A 107 -7.30 -1.09 1.06
C VAL A 107 -8.28 -2.24 0.88
N LYS A 108 -9.54 -1.94 0.63
CA LYS A 108 -10.52 -2.98 0.26
C LYS A 108 -10.29 -3.38 -1.20
N MET A 109 -10.14 -4.68 -1.46
CA MET A 109 -9.91 -5.19 -2.81
C MET A 109 -11.04 -4.78 -3.75
N PHE A 110 -10.69 -4.37 -4.97
CA PHE A 110 -11.63 -3.88 -5.97
C PHE A 110 -11.30 -4.47 -7.34
N THR A 111 -12.03 -4.03 -8.36
CA THR A 111 -11.71 -4.28 -9.77
C THR A 111 -11.87 -2.98 -10.54
N PHE A 112 -11.06 -2.77 -11.56
CA PHE A 112 -11.26 -1.64 -12.46
C PHE A 112 -12.50 -1.84 -13.32
N VAL A 113 -13.20 -0.76 -13.62
CA VAL A 113 -14.32 -0.73 -14.58
C VAL A 113 -14.01 0.32 -15.65
N VAL A 114 -13.94 -0.11 -16.91
CA VAL A 114 -13.68 0.76 -18.06
C VAL A 114 -14.79 0.52 -19.08
N ASN A 115 -15.43 1.56 -19.59
CA ASN A 115 -16.57 1.47 -20.52
C ASN A 115 -17.67 0.51 -20.02
N SER A 116 -18.00 0.59 -18.73
CA SER A 116 -19.00 -0.27 -18.05
C SER A 116 -18.67 -1.77 -18.04
N GLN A 117 -17.42 -2.15 -18.32
CA GLN A 117 -16.94 -3.52 -18.23
C GLN A 117 -15.86 -3.65 -17.16
N ALA A 118 -15.96 -4.70 -16.34
CA ALA A 118 -14.91 -5.02 -15.39
C ALA A 118 -13.65 -5.45 -16.14
N VAL A 119 -12.51 -4.85 -15.77
CA VAL A 119 -11.21 -5.29 -16.27
C VAL A 119 -10.80 -6.49 -15.44
N GLU A 120 -10.86 -7.68 -16.05
CA GLU A 120 -10.36 -8.90 -15.43
C GLU A 120 -8.83 -8.93 -15.46
N GLY A 121 -8.20 -9.27 -14.33
CA GLY A 121 -6.76 -9.41 -14.26
C GLY A 121 -6.17 -9.06 -12.90
N GLU A 122 -4.86 -8.84 -12.89
CA GLU A 122 -4.10 -8.43 -11.73
C GLU A 122 -4.21 -6.93 -11.48
N ILE A 123 -4.12 -6.54 -10.22
CA ILE A 123 -4.06 -5.14 -9.79
C ILE A 123 -2.67 -4.91 -9.19
N TYR A 124 -2.00 -3.89 -9.67
CA TYR A 124 -0.66 -3.51 -9.22
C TYR A 124 -0.76 -2.27 -8.36
N PHE A 125 -0.17 -2.31 -7.17
CA PHE A 125 -0.20 -1.21 -6.20
C PHE A 125 1.15 -0.50 -6.15
N HIS A 126 1.10 0.83 -6.12
CA HIS A 126 2.27 1.71 -6.15
C HIS A 126 2.12 2.79 -5.09
N CYS A 127 3.24 3.25 -4.54
CA CYS A 127 3.29 4.38 -3.62
C CYS A 127 4.50 5.28 -3.91
N SER A 128 4.41 6.53 -3.47
CA SER A 128 5.49 7.51 -3.43
C SER A 128 5.51 8.21 -2.07
N THR A 129 6.68 8.63 -1.65
CA THR A 129 6.94 9.41 -0.43
C THR A 129 7.40 10.82 -0.79
#